data_AF-A0A0W0YN42-F1
#
_entry.id   AF-A0A0W0YN42-F1
#
_cell.length_a   1.000
_cell.length_b   1.000
_cell.length_c   1.000
_cell.angle_alpha   90.00
_cell.angle_beta   90.00
_cell.angle_gamma   90.00
#
_symmetry.space_group_name_H-M   'P 1'
#
loop_
_entity.id
_entity.type
_entity.pdbx_description
1 polymer ?
#
loop_
_entity_poly.entity_id
_entity_poly.type
_entity_poly.pdbx_seq_one_letter_code
_entity_poly.pdbx_strand_id
1 'polypeptide(L)'
;MENSFILDNVNILSEQVLSSPEQIKKEIKMPERLKEFIFLERNAISRIIHRHDKRLLVICGPCSIHEMKAAMEYAERITELRKKYAKTLNIVMRSYFEKPRTTVGWKGYINDPHKDGNENIIGIMLESHLFEGNQSSDIPKEELKYGVSITDACIGWDTTEDVLAMCHESMSL
;
A
#
# COMPACT_ATOMS: atom_id res chain seq x y z
N MET A 1 -45.77 11.67 36.76
CA MET A 1 -45.09 10.49 36.18
C MET A 1 -44.67 10.88 34.78
N GLU A 2 -43.45 11.37 34.61
CA GLU A 2 -42.88 11.59 33.27
C GLU A 2 -42.20 10.29 32.81
N ASN A 3 -42.82 9.64 31.84
CA ASN A 3 -42.25 8.48 31.17
C ASN A 3 -41.45 9.01 29.97
N SER A 4 -40.16 9.23 30.15
CA SER A 4 -39.26 9.68 29.06
C SER A 4 -38.93 8.47 28.18
N PHE A 5 -39.42 8.47 26.95
CA PHE A 5 -38.96 7.54 25.92
C PHE A 5 -37.55 7.98 25.49
N ILE A 6 -36.54 7.17 25.82
CA ILE A 6 -35.17 7.41 25.34
C ILE A 6 -35.15 7.08 23.84
N LEU A 7 -35.05 8.12 23.00
CA LEU A 7 -34.94 7.99 21.54
C LEU A 7 -33.49 7.98 21.05
N ASP A 8 -32.59 8.56 21.84
CA ASP A 8 -31.18 8.74 21.46
C ASP A 8 -30.31 7.60 21.97
N ASN A 9 -29.34 7.17 21.16
CA ASN A 9 -28.30 6.21 21.51
C ASN A 9 -28.79 4.82 21.95
N VAL A 10 -30.03 4.44 21.59
CA VAL A 10 -30.69 3.17 21.98
C VAL A 10 -29.85 1.93 21.67
N ASN A 11 -29.03 1.97 20.61
CA ASN A 11 -28.19 0.85 20.16
C ASN A 11 -26.68 1.16 20.26
N ILE A 12 -26.25 2.12 21.08
CA ILE A 12 -24.83 2.42 21.29
C ILE A 12 -24.31 1.57 22.47
N LEU A 13 -23.32 0.72 22.21
CA LEU A 13 -22.68 -0.12 23.23
C LEU A 13 -21.76 0.70 24.15
N SER A 14 -21.01 1.64 23.58
CA SER A 14 -20.10 2.53 24.29
C SER A 14 -19.71 3.72 23.43
N GLU A 15 -19.36 4.83 24.07
CA GLU A 15 -18.73 5.99 23.42
C GLU A 15 -17.34 6.19 24.02
N GLN A 16 -16.36 6.46 23.16
CA GLN A 16 -15.00 6.79 23.59
C GLN A 16 -14.53 8.02 22.82
N VAL A 17 -13.98 9.00 23.54
CA VAL A 17 -13.32 10.16 22.94
C VAL A 17 -11.96 9.72 22.37
N LEU A 18 -11.75 9.98 21.08
CA LEU A 18 -10.46 9.77 20.42
C LEU A 18 -9.62 11.03 20.45
N SER A 19 -8.29 10.89 20.46
CA SER A 19 -7.37 12.01 20.32
C SER A 19 -7.62 12.76 19.01
N SER A 20 -7.68 14.08 19.07
CA SER A 20 -7.83 14.90 17.87
C SER A 20 -6.58 14.85 16.98
N PRO A 21 -6.71 15.14 15.67
CA PRO A 21 -5.55 15.21 14.78
C PRO A 21 -4.45 16.17 15.25
N GLU A 22 -4.81 17.25 15.96
CA GLU A 22 -3.84 18.20 16.50
C GLU A 22 -3.04 17.58 17.66
N GLN A 23 -3.70 16.84 18.54
CA GLN A 23 -3.04 16.14 19.66
C GLN A 23 -2.06 15.09 19.15
N ILE A 24 -2.48 14.26 18.19
CA ILE A 24 -1.62 13.23 17.58
C ILE A 24 -0.38 13.86 16.93
N LYS A 25 -0.53 15.00 16.23
CA LYS A 25 0.60 15.72 15.62
C LYS A 25 1.58 16.30 16.64
N LYS A 26 1.11 16.65 17.85
CA LYS A 26 1.97 17.12 18.95
C LYS A 26 2.75 15.96 19.58
N GLU A 27 2.11 14.81 19.73
CA GLU A 27 2.70 13.58 20.26
C GLU A 27 3.73 12.97 19.29
N ILE A 28 3.36 12.88 18.01
CA ILE A 28 4.18 12.28 16.95
C ILE A 28 4.88 13.41 16.17
N LYS A 29 6.07 13.79 16.64
CA LYS A 29 6.89 14.79 15.93
C LYS A 29 7.50 14.21 14.66
N MET A 30 7.08 14.73 13.51
CA MET A 30 7.66 14.38 12.21
C MET A 30 9.04 15.02 12.03
N PRO A 31 10.11 14.23 11.83
CA PRO A 31 11.44 14.76 11.56
C PRO A 31 11.47 15.62 10.29
N GLU A 32 12.26 16.69 10.28
CA GLU A 32 12.31 17.63 9.14
C GLU A 32 12.74 16.92 7.83
N ARG A 33 13.72 16.02 7.92
CA ARG A 33 14.15 15.17 6.81
C ARG A 33 13.00 14.39 6.16
N LEU A 34 11.99 13.98 6.94
CA LEU A 34 10.86 13.22 6.44
C LEU A 34 9.85 14.13 5.74
N LYS A 35 9.69 15.37 6.20
CA LYS A 35 8.87 16.38 5.53
C LYS A 35 9.45 16.73 4.17
N GLU A 36 10.76 16.97 4.11
CA GLU A 36 11.48 17.24 2.88
C GLU A 36 11.37 16.05 1.91
N PHE A 37 11.59 14.82 2.39
CA PHE A 37 11.39 13.62 1.60
C PHE A 37 9.96 13.54 1.02
N ILE A 38 8.92 13.70 1.84
CA ILE A 38 7.51 13.66 1.37
C ILE A 38 7.25 14.74 0.32
N PHE A 39 7.79 15.94 0.51
CA PHE A 39 7.65 17.04 -0.45
C PHE A 39 8.31 16.70 -1.80
N LEU A 40 9.56 16.24 -1.77
CA LEU A 40 10.29 15.86 -2.99
C LEU A 40 9.62 14.70 -3.73
N GLU A 41 9.15 13.69 -3.01
CA GLU A 41 8.46 12.54 -3.59
C GLU A 41 7.13 12.91 -4.23
N ARG A 42 6.32 13.76 -3.58
CA ARG A 42 5.07 14.26 -4.19
C ARG A 42 5.33 15.02 -5.48
N ASN A 43 6.39 15.83 -5.53
CA ASN A 43 6.80 16.53 -6.74
C ASN A 43 7.28 15.57 -7.82
N ALA A 44 8.07 14.55 -7.48
CA ALA A 44 8.51 13.53 -8.43
C ALA A 44 7.32 12.78 -9.04
N ILE A 45 6.37 12.31 -8.21
CA ILE A 45 5.14 11.65 -8.65
C ILE A 45 4.31 12.58 -9.54
N SER A 46 4.16 13.85 -9.16
CA SER A 46 3.44 14.84 -9.97
C SER A 46 4.08 15.01 -11.34
N ARG A 47 5.41 15.08 -11.42
CA ARG A 47 6.13 15.18 -12.70
C ARG A 47 5.92 13.94 -13.58
N ILE A 48 5.85 12.74 -13.00
CA ILE A 48 5.55 11.51 -13.74
C ILE A 48 4.12 11.56 -14.30
N ILE A 49 3.13 11.91 -13.47
CA ILE A 49 1.72 12.02 -13.88
C ILE A 49 1.54 13.03 -15.02
N HIS A 50 2.26 14.15 -14.97
CA HIS A 50 2.25 15.19 -16.01
C HIS A 50 3.26 14.94 -17.15
N ARG A 51 3.90 13.76 -17.20
CA ARG A 51 4.86 13.34 -18.26
C ARG A 51 6.11 14.22 -18.40
N HIS A 52 6.47 14.98 -17.36
CA HIS A 52 7.73 15.72 -17.25
C HIS A 52 8.89 14.87 -16.68
N ASP A 53 8.60 13.64 -16.28
CA ASP A 53 9.53 12.60 -15.89
C ASP A 53 9.02 11.30 -16.54
N LYS A 54 9.90 10.60 -17.26
CA LYS A 54 9.53 9.41 -18.05
C LYS A 54 9.60 8.12 -17.25
N ARG A 55 9.99 8.16 -15.98
CA ARG A 55 10.02 6.96 -15.13
C ARG A 55 8.62 6.41 -14.92
N LEU A 56 8.51 5.10 -14.84
CA LEU A 56 7.26 4.42 -14.50
C LEU A 56 7.00 4.55 -13.00
N LEU A 57 5.82 5.04 -12.61
CA LEU A 57 5.38 5.00 -11.22
C LEU A 57 4.93 3.59 -10.84
N VAL A 58 5.54 3.00 -9.81
CA VAL A 58 5.17 1.67 -9.34
C VAL A 58 4.73 1.75 -7.88
N ILE A 59 3.45 1.49 -7.63
CA ILE A 59 2.91 1.36 -6.27
C ILE A 59 2.92 -0.14 -5.93
N CYS A 60 3.77 -0.58 -5.00
CA CYS A 60 3.82 -2.01 -4.62
C CYS A 60 3.88 -2.21 -3.11
N GLY A 61 3.32 -3.30 -2.63
CA GLY A 61 3.35 -3.66 -1.22
C GLY A 61 2.10 -4.39 -0.76
N PRO A 62 2.04 -4.70 0.55
CA PRO A 62 0.94 -5.46 1.12
C PRO A 62 -0.41 -4.88 0.73
N CYS A 63 -1.36 -5.74 0.37
CA CYS A 63 -2.73 -5.32 0.10
C CYS A 63 -3.35 -4.59 1.30
N SER A 64 -2.98 -5.00 2.52
CA SER A 64 -3.27 -4.37 3.81
C SER A 64 -2.20 -4.71 4.86
N ILE A 65 -1.74 -3.71 5.61
CA ILE A 65 -0.79 -3.88 6.72
C ILE A 65 -1.56 -4.28 7.98
N HIS A 66 -1.27 -5.48 8.48
CA HIS A 66 -1.80 -6.01 9.72
C HIS A 66 -0.69 -6.43 10.71
N GLU A 67 0.55 -6.56 10.21
CA GLU A 67 1.73 -6.90 10.99
C GLU A 67 2.88 -5.93 10.69
N MET A 68 3.33 -5.19 11.71
CA MET A 68 4.36 -4.16 11.56
C MET A 68 5.72 -4.75 11.17
N LYS A 69 6.11 -5.89 11.73
CA LYS A 69 7.42 -6.52 11.45
C LYS A 69 7.56 -6.89 9.98
N ALA A 70 6.57 -7.59 9.43
CA ALA A 70 6.55 -7.94 8.01
C ALA A 70 6.50 -6.70 7.11
N ALA A 71 5.75 -5.66 7.50
CA ALA A 71 5.70 -4.41 6.74
C ALA A 71 7.06 -3.70 6.72
N MET A 72 7.78 -3.66 7.85
CA MET A 72 9.11 -3.07 7.92
C MET A 72 10.15 -3.87 7.12
N GLU A 73 10.12 -5.21 7.20
CA GLU A 73 10.98 -6.06 6.38
C GLU A 73 10.71 -5.85 4.88
N TYR A 74 9.44 -5.79 4.47
CA TYR A 74 9.09 -5.47 3.09
C TYR A 74 9.61 -4.08 2.68
N ALA A 75 9.49 -3.07 3.56
CA ALA A 75 9.98 -1.72 3.33
C ALA A 75 11.51 -1.67 3.14
N GLU A 76 12.26 -2.47 3.90
CA GLU A 76 13.71 -2.59 3.74
C GLU A 76 14.06 -3.20 2.38
N ARG A 77 13.45 -4.33 2.02
CA ARG A 77 13.72 -5.00 0.74
C ARG A 77 13.35 -4.11 -0.46
N ILE A 78 12.20 -3.43 -0.41
CA ILE A 78 11.78 -2.55 -1.51
C ILE A 78 12.65 -1.29 -1.63
N THR A 79 13.25 -0.85 -0.53
CA THR A 79 14.19 0.29 -0.53
C THR A 79 15.43 -0.03 -1.37
N GLU A 80 15.91 -1.27 -1.35
CA GLU A 80 17.04 -1.69 -2.17
C GLU A 80 16.69 -1.70 -3.66
N LEU A 81 15.51 -2.22 -4.04
CA LEU A 81 15.05 -2.20 -5.44
C LEU A 81 14.76 -0.78 -5.92
N ARG A 82 14.22 0.08 -5.05
CA ARG A 82 14.01 1.50 -5.34
C ARG A 82 15.31 2.22 -5.68
N LYS A 83 16.41 1.92 -4.98
CA LYS A 83 17.74 2.45 -5.33
C LYS A 83 18.25 1.86 -6.64
N LYS A 84 18.16 0.53 -6.79
CA LYS A 84 18.64 -0.22 -7.96
C LYS A 84 18.02 0.27 -9.27
N TYR A 85 16.70 0.52 -9.28
CA TYR A 85 15.95 0.87 -10.49
C TYR A 85 15.60 2.36 -10.60
N ALA A 86 16.18 3.22 -9.76
CA ALA A 86 15.83 4.65 -9.63
C ALA A 86 15.85 5.47 -10.94
N LYS A 87 16.63 5.02 -11.94
CA LYS A 87 16.75 5.66 -13.26
C LYS A 87 15.51 5.53 -14.12
N THR A 88 14.73 4.45 -13.93
CA THR A 88 13.60 4.10 -14.80
C THR A 88 12.29 3.94 -14.04
N LEU A 89 12.36 3.63 -12.74
CA LEU A 89 11.19 3.42 -11.89
C LEU A 89 11.17 4.42 -10.74
N ASN A 90 9.97 4.91 -10.39
CA ASN A 90 9.69 5.52 -9.10
C ASN A 90 8.85 4.55 -8.28
N ILE A 91 9.50 3.82 -7.38
CA ILE A 91 8.83 2.79 -6.56
C ILE A 91 8.37 3.40 -5.24
N VAL A 92 7.08 3.28 -4.97
CA VAL A 92 6.43 3.75 -3.74
C VAL A 92 5.79 2.56 -3.04
N MET A 93 6.10 2.37 -1.76
CA MET A 93 5.48 1.32 -0.98
C MET A 93 3.99 1.62 -0.74
N ARG A 94 3.14 0.63 -0.97
CA ARG A 94 1.73 0.64 -0.57
C ARG A 94 1.61 0.42 0.94
N SER A 95 0.97 1.36 1.63
CA SER A 95 0.78 1.33 3.09
C SER A 95 -0.70 1.50 3.47
N TYR A 96 -1.54 0.54 3.08
CA TYR A 96 -2.98 0.57 3.36
C TYR A 96 -3.25 -0.14 4.68
N PHE A 97 -4.05 0.44 5.57
CA PHE A 97 -4.36 -0.15 6.88
C PHE A 97 -5.67 -0.92 6.92
N GLU A 98 -6.58 -0.60 5.99
CA GLU A 98 -7.91 -1.20 5.93
C GLU A 98 -8.30 -1.40 4.48
N LYS A 99 -9.12 -2.42 4.22
CA LYS A 99 -9.77 -2.64 2.94
C LYS A 99 -11.28 -2.71 3.21
N PRO A 100 -12.10 -1.73 2.74
CA PRO A 100 -13.53 -1.80 2.95
C PRO A 100 -14.10 -3.03 2.24
N ARG A 101 -14.92 -3.82 2.94
CA ARG A 101 -15.51 -5.07 2.43
C ARG A 101 -17.02 -5.06 2.56
N THR A 102 -17.70 -5.51 1.49
CA THR A 102 -19.14 -5.84 1.49
C THR A 102 -19.40 -7.31 1.06
N THR A 103 -18.36 -8.17 0.98
CA THR A 103 -18.29 -9.56 0.37
C THR A 103 -18.56 -9.61 -1.16
N VAL A 104 -18.16 -10.56 -2.04
CA VAL A 104 -16.95 -11.41 -2.27
C VAL A 104 -16.45 -11.07 -3.71
N GLY A 105 -15.13 -11.04 -3.96
CA GLY A 105 -14.55 -11.31 -5.28
C GLY A 105 -13.91 -10.14 -6.04
N TRP A 106 -12.63 -10.33 -6.39
CA TRP A 106 -11.81 -9.46 -7.24
C TRP A 106 -12.14 -9.69 -8.73
N LYS A 107 -12.42 -8.61 -9.47
CA LYS A 107 -12.50 -8.61 -10.95
C LYS A 107 -11.27 -7.91 -11.52
N GLY A 108 -10.10 -8.52 -11.28
CA GLY A 108 -8.81 -8.03 -11.75
C GLY A 108 -8.85 -7.59 -13.22
N TYR A 109 -8.03 -6.60 -13.57
CA TYR A 109 -7.88 -6.14 -14.94
C TYR A 109 -6.43 -6.33 -15.39
N ILE A 110 -6.25 -7.22 -16.36
CA ILE A 110 -5.10 -7.29 -17.26
C ILE A 110 -5.07 -5.99 -18.06
N ASN A 111 -3.93 -5.30 -18.11
CA ASN A 111 -3.71 -4.25 -19.11
C ASN A 111 -2.40 -4.53 -19.86
N ASP A 112 -2.61 -4.97 -21.10
CA ASP A 112 -1.69 -5.02 -22.24
C ASP A 112 -1.04 -6.39 -22.59
N PRO A 113 -1.56 -7.11 -23.61
CA PRO A 113 -0.94 -8.30 -24.19
C PRO A 113 0.16 -7.99 -25.22
N HIS A 114 0.45 -6.73 -25.53
CA HIS A 114 1.51 -6.35 -26.47
C HIS A 114 2.76 -5.91 -25.71
N LYS A 115 3.86 -6.67 -25.89
CA LYS A 115 5.18 -6.42 -25.30
C LYS A 115 5.91 -5.21 -25.90
N ASP A 116 5.19 -4.34 -26.58
CA ASP A 116 5.72 -3.16 -27.23
C ASP A 116 5.46 -2.01 -26.27
N GLY A 117 6.52 -1.52 -25.60
CA GLY A 117 6.45 -0.55 -24.50
C GLY A 117 5.42 0.55 -24.73
N ASN A 118 4.27 0.45 -24.04
CA ASN A 118 3.19 1.39 -24.19
C ASN A 118 3.51 2.68 -23.43
N GLU A 119 4.01 3.69 -24.15
CA GLU A 119 4.34 5.01 -23.61
C GLU A 119 3.13 5.73 -22.96
N ASN A 120 1.90 5.22 -23.15
CA ASN A 120 0.71 5.80 -22.52
C ASN A 120 0.56 5.40 -21.05
N ILE A 121 1.17 4.31 -20.60
CA ILE A 121 1.09 3.85 -19.20
C ILE A 121 2.04 4.66 -18.33
N ILE A 122 1.49 5.43 -17.40
CA ILE A 122 2.26 6.27 -16.47
C ILE A 122 2.58 5.58 -15.15
N GLY A 123 1.91 4.46 -14.85
CA GLY A 123 2.17 3.69 -13.64
C GLY A 123 1.35 2.42 -13.51
N ILE A 124 1.78 1.57 -12.58
CA ILE A 124 1.16 0.29 -12.25
C ILE A 124 1.02 0.14 -10.73
N MET A 125 0.11 -0.74 -10.32
CA MET A 125 -0.06 -1.13 -8.92
C MET A 125 0.10 -2.65 -8.79
N LEU A 126 0.93 -3.08 -7.85
CA LEU A 126 1.19 -4.48 -7.54
C LEU A 126 0.74 -4.78 -6.11
N GLU A 127 -0.12 -5.78 -5.94
CA GLU A 127 -0.46 -6.33 -4.61
C GLU A 127 0.52 -7.46 -4.29
N SER A 128 1.46 -7.18 -3.40
CA SER A 128 2.60 -8.05 -3.10
C SER A 128 2.87 -8.14 -1.61
N HIS A 129 3.38 -9.27 -1.16
CA HIS A 129 3.80 -9.48 0.23
C HIS A 129 5.12 -10.25 0.26
N LEU A 130 5.67 -10.49 1.45
CA LEU A 130 6.85 -11.34 1.60
C LEU A 130 6.62 -12.74 1.03
N PHE A 131 5.45 -13.34 1.30
CA PHE A 131 5.04 -14.64 0.78
C PHE A 131 3.70 -14.54 0.05
N GLU A 132 3.52 -15.45 -0.91
CA GLU A 132 2.34 -15.46 -1.77
C GLU A 132 1.05 -15.91 -1.07
N GLY A 133 -0.08 -15.56 -1.69
CA GLY A 133 -1.41 -16.03 -1.29
C GLY A 133 -2.08 -15.13 -0.26
N ASN A 134 -3.09 -15.70 0.42
CA ASN A 134 -3.79 -15.08 1.53
C ASN A 134 -4.19 -16.10 2.60
N GLN A 135 -4.69 -15.58 3.73
CA GLN A 135 -5.23 -16.34 4.84
C GLN A 135 -6.47 -15.63 5.42
N SER A 136 -7.31 -16.38 6.14
CA SER A 136 -8.50 -15.79 6.77
C SER A 136 -8.12 -14.88 7.94
N SER A 137 -8.81 -13.76 8.10
CA SER A 137 -8.71 -12.90 9.28
C SER A 137 -9.44 -13.45 10.51
N ASP A 138 -10.23 -14.52 10.34
CA ASP A 138 -11.06 -15.10 11.41
C ASP A 138 -10.30 -16.09 12.30
N ILE A 139 -9.05 -16.41 11.96
CA ILE A 139 -8.20 -17.29 12.78
C ILE A 139 -7.47 -16.47 13.87
N PRO A 140 -7.07 -17.11 14.98
CA PRO A 140 -6.27 -16.45 16.02
C PRO A 140 -5.00 -15.82 15.46
N LYS A 141 -4.59 -14.67 16.02
CA LYS A 141 -3.43 -13.92 15.54
C LYS A 141 -2.14 -14.74 15.59
N GLU A 142 -2.02 -15.64 16.56
CA GLU A 142 -0.89 -16.52 16.78
C GLU A 142 -0.77 -17.61 15.71
N GLU A 143 -1.87 -17.90 15.01
CA GLU A 143 -1.93 -18.85 13.91
C GLU A 143 -1.71 -18.20 12.53
N LEU A 144 -1.69 -16.86 12.47
CA LEU A 144 -1.41 -16.14 11.24
C LEU A 144 0.02 -16.42 10.79
N LYS A 145 0.15 -16.81 9.52
CA LYS A 145 1.45 -16.96 8.86
C LYS A 145 2.07 -15.59 8.68
N TYR A 146 3.29 -15.45 9.21
CA TYR A 146 4.14 -14.29 9.02
C TYR A 146 4.25 -13.95 7.54
N GLY A 147 4.14 -12.67 7.18
CA GLY A 147 4.42 -12.24 5.83
C GLY A 147 3.42 -12.71 4.76
N VAL A 148 2.20 -13.13 5.13
CA VAL A 148 1.12 -13.52 4.20
C VAL A 148 -0.09 -12.59 4.39
N SER A 149 -0.72 -12.19 3.29
CA SER A 149 -1.91 -11.33 3.30
C SER A 149 -3.08 -11.92 4.10
N ILE A 150 -3.79 -11.10 4.88
CA ILE A 150 -5.07 -11.48 5.53
C ILE A 150 -6.32 -11.03 4.76
N THR A 151 -6.14 -10.39 3.59
CA THR A 151 -7.25 -9.95 2.75
C THR A 151 -7.20 -10.65 1.40
N ASP A 152 -6.75 -9.96 0.34
CA ASP A 152 -6.69 -10.53 -1.00
C ASP A 152 -5.32 -11.15 -1.28
N ALA A 153 -5.30 -12.16 -2.15
CA ALA A 153 -4.08 -12.88 -2.49
C ALA A 153 -3.04 -11.94 -3.08
N CYS A 154 -1.84 -11.94 -2.48
CA CYS A 154 -0.71 -11.16 -2.95
C CYS A 154 0.29 -12.08 -3.67
N ILE A 155 1.06 -11.53 -4.60
CA ILE A 155 2.26 -12.22 -5.09
C ILE A 155 3.35 -12.22 -4.02
N GLY A 156 4.23 -13.22 -4.04
CA GLY A 156 5.37 -13.30 -3.13
C GLY A 156 6.52 -12.36 -3.53
N TRP A 157 7.55 -12.30 -2.68
CA TRP A 157 8.70 -11.43 -2.89
C TRP A 157 9.45 -11.73 -4.19
N ASP A 158 9.73 -13.00 -4.49
CA ASP A 158 10.51 -13.38 -5.66
C ASP A 158 9.82 -12.93 -6.97
N THR A 159 8.51 -13.19 -7.08
CA THR A 159 7.70 -12.68 -8.20
C THR A 159 7.65 -11.15 -8.25
N THR A 160 7.64 -10.49 -7.09
CA THR A 160 7.67 -9.02 -7.03
C THR A 160 8.97 -8.48 -7.61
N GLU A 161 10.10 -9.07 -7.26
CA GLU A 161 11.41 -8.68 -7.80
C GLU A 161 11.47 -8.91 -9.31
N ASP A 162 11.01 -10.07 -9.79
CA ASP A 162 10.96 -10.39 -11.22
C ASP A 162 10.13 -9.37 -12.02
N VAL A 163 8.93 -9.05 -11.54
CA VAL A 163 8.06 -8.06 -12.20
C VAL A 163 8.73 -6.68 -12.24
N LEU A 164 9.37 -6.25 -11.15
CA LEU A 164 10.08 -4.97 -11.12
C LEU A 164 11.28 -4.95 -12.06
N ALA A 165 12.01 -6.06 -12.18
CA ALA A 165 13.09 -6.20 -13.15
C ALA A 165 12.57 -6.11 -14.60
N MET A 166 11.47 -6.80 -14.91
CA MET A 166 10.83 -6.73 -16.22
C MET A 166 10.34 -5.32 -16.57
N CYS A 167 9.75 -4.61 -15.60
CA CYS A 167 9.36 -3.21 -15.78
C CYS A 167 10.57 -2.32 -16.05
N HIS A 168 11.66 -2.50 -15.31
CA HIS A 168 12.90 -1.76 -15.52
C HIS A 168 13.45 -1.97 -16.94
N GLU A 169 13.52 -3.23 -17.40
CA GLU A 169 14.01 -3.57 -18.73
C GLU A 169 13.14 -2.94 -19.82
N SER A 170 11.81 -3.02 -19.68
CA SER A 170 10.85 -2.45 -20.65
C SER A 170 10.95 -0.92 -20.77
N MET A 171 11.33 -0.25 -19.68
CA MET A 171 11.51 1.21 -19.63
C MET A 171 12.92 1.67 -20.04
N SER A 172 13.84 0.73 -20.30
CA SER A 172 15.24 1.03 -20.67
C SER A 172 15.50 0.95 -22.18
N LEU A 173 14.50 0.54 -22.97
CA LEU A 173 14.51 0.52 -24.43
C LEU A 173 14.21 1.91 -25.01
#